data_AF-A0A940VHS5-F1
#
_entry.id   AF-A0A940VHS5-F1
#
_cell.length_a   1.000
_cell.length_b   1.000
_cell.length_c   1.000
_cell.angle_alpha   90.00
_cell.angle_beta   90.00
_cell.angle_gamma   90.00
#
_symmetry.space_group_name_H-M   'P 1'
#
loop_
_entity.id
_entity.type
_entity.pdbx_description
1 polymer ?
#
loop_
_entity_poly.entity_id
_entity_poly.type
_entity_poly.pdbx_seq_one_letter_code
_entity_poly.pdbx_strand_id
1 'polypeptide(L)' 'MSQIILPMGSTRVVLDDLPSGDLTVYHRIDDRVRGIVEPICRGRGRWEPRYRNWIIFAQFKDEVARELITAADAYDA' A
#
# COMPACT_ATOMS: atom_id res chain seq x y z
N MET A 1 9.20 -8.81 -10.88
CA MET A 1 8.25 -8.93 -9.75
C MET A 1 9.06 -8.72 -8.49
N SER A 2 9.05 -7.49 -7.97
CA SER A 2 9.73 -7.13 -6.73
C SER A 2 8.64 -6.82 -5.71
N GLN A 3 8.63 -7.57 -4.62
CA GLN A 3 7.69 -7.36 -3.52
C GLN A 3 8.41 -6.60 -2.40
N ILE A 4 7.78 -5.56 -1.87
CA ILE A 4 8.22 -4.85 -0.66
C ILE A 4 7.23 -5.16 0.46
N ILE A 5 7.75 -5.54 1.62
CA ILE A 5 6.94 -5.84 2.81
C ILE A 5 7.29 -4.80 3.87
N LEU A 6 6.30 -3.99 4.25
CA LEU A 6 6.42 -2.95 5.25
C LEU A 6 5.77 -3.43 6.56
N PRO A 7 6.54 -3.60 7.65
CA PRO A 7 5.97 -3.85 8.96
C PRO A 7 5.23 -2.59 9.47
N MET A 8 4.05 -2.79 10.06
CA MET A 8 3.31 -1.75 10.78
C MET A 8 2.69 -2.40 12.02
N GLY A 9 3.48 -2.51 13.10
CA GLY A 9 3.09 -3.23 14.32
C GLY A 9 2.87 -4.73 14.08
N SER A 10 1.68 -5.23 14.41
CA SER A 10 1.31 -6.65 14.19
C SER A 10 0.88 -6.96 12.75
N THR A 11 0.73 -5.94 11.91
CA THR A 11 0.24 -6.05 10.54
C THR A 11 1.38 -5.77 9.56
N ARG A 12 1.25 -6.28 8.33
CA ARG A 12 2.18 -6.02 7.24
C ARG A 12 1.43 -5.41 6.07
N VAL A 13 1.99 -4.36 5.50
CA VAL A 13 1.57 -3.82 4.20
C VAL A 13 2.48 -4.39 3.14
N VAL A 14 1.90 -4.98 2.10
CA VAL A 14 2.60 -5.64 1.01
C VAL A 14 2.41 -4.79 -0.24
N LEU A 15 3.52 -4.38 -0.83
CA LEU A 15 3.58 -3.68 -2.11
C LEU A 15 4.10 -4.65 -3.17
N ASP A 16 3.39 -4.80 -4.28
CA ASP A 16 3.83 -5.68 -5.37
C ASP A 16 3.45 -5.12 -6.74
N ASP A 17 4.35 -5.31 -7.70
CA ASP A 17 4.24 -4.79 -9.05
C ASP A 17 3.35 -5.67 -9.93
N LEU A 18 2.38 -5.05 -10.61
CA LEU A 18 1.58 -5.71 -11.62
C LEU A 18 2.26 -5.67 -12.99
N PRO A 19 2.02 -6.68 -13.86
CA PRO A 19 2.47 -6.64 -15.25
C PRO A 19 1.95 -5.43 -16.05
N SER A 20 0.86 -4.79 -15.61
CA SER A 20 0.34 -3.55 -16.20
C SER A 20 1.21 -2.32 -15.91
N GLY A 21 2.18 -2.42 -15.00
CA GLY A 21 2.95 -1.29 -14.48
C GLY A 21 2.34 -0.63 -13.24
N ASP A 22 1.14 -1.05 -12.84
CA ASP A 22 0.47 -0.61 -11.61
C ASP A 22 1.12 -1.25 -10.37
N LEU A 23 0.81 -0.68 -9.20
CA LEU A 23 1.26 -1.20 -7.90
C LEU A 23 0.08 -1.71 -7.09
N THR A 24 0.18 -2.89 -6.52
CA THR A 24 -0.76 -3.37 -5.52
C THR A 24 -0.32 -2.97 -4.11
N VAL A 25 -1.28 -2.56 -3.28
CA VAL A 25 -1.07 -2.31 -1.85
C VAL A 25 -2.08 -3.16 -1.08
N TYR A 26 -1.58 -4.16 -0.37
CA TYR A 26 -2.39 -5.10 0.40
C TYR A 26 -2.02 -5.07 1.88
N HIS A 27 -3.01 -5.18 2.76
CA HIS A 27 -2.79 -5.47 4.17
C HIS A 27 -3.95 -6.32 4.71
N ARG A 28 -3.72 -7.03 5.82
CA ARG A 28 -4.83 -7.69 6.54
C ARG A 28 -5.75 -6.65 7.17
N ILE A 29 -6.98 -7.05 7.48
CA ILE A 29 -7.97 -6.19 8.13
C ILE A 29 -7.41 -5.68 9.46
N ASP A 30 -7.10 -4.40 9.49
CA ASP A 30 -6.57 -3.66 10.62
C ASP A 30 -6.99 -2.20 10.43
N ASP A 31 -7.83 -1.69 11.32
CA ASP A 31 -8.43 -0.37 11.18
C ASP A 31 -7.40 0.76 11.32
N ARG A 32 -6.34 0.53 12.11
CA ARG A 32 -5.28 1.52 12.32
C ARG A 32 -4.39 1.61 11.09
N VAL A 33 -3.97 0.48 10.54
CA VAL A 33 -3.23 0.43 9.27
C VAL A 33 -4.08 0.97 8.13
N ARG A 34 -5.37 0.62 8.06
CA ARG A 34 -6.28 1.19 7.06
C ARG A 34 -6.34 2.72 7.15
N GLY A 35 -6.39 3.28 8.36
CA GLY A 35 -6.40 4.73 8.60
C GLY A 35 -5.17 5.47 8.04
N ILE A 36 -4.08 4.76 7.76
CA ILE A 36 -2.86 5.29 7.14
C ILE A 36 -2.85 5.00 5.64
N VAL A 37 -3.10 3.74 5.27
CA VAL A 37 -3.01 3.27 3.88
C VAL A 37 -4.07 3.92 3.00
N GLU A 38 -5.32 4.00 3.45
CA GLU A 38 -6.42 4.51 2.63
C GLU A 38 -6.20 5.97 2.20
N PRO A 39 -5.87 6.93 3.09
CA PRO A 39 -5.60 8.31 2.67
C PRO A 39 -4.46 8.44 1.66
N ILE A 40 -3.41 7.62 1.77
CA ILE A 40 -2.28 7.63 0.84
C ILE A 40 -2.70 7.10 -0.54
N CYS A 41 -3.50 6.03 -0.58
CA CYS A 41 -3.91 5.38 -1.83
C CYS A 41 -5.07 6.11 -2.54
N ARG A 42 -5.94 6.78 -1.78
CA ARG A 42 -7.17 7.40 -2.28
C ARG A 42 -6.87 8.52 -3.27
N GLY A 43 -7.56 8.50 -4.42
CA GLY A 43 -7.32 9.45 -5.52
C GLY A 43 -6.13 9.10 -6.43
N ARG A 44 -5.28 8.14 -6.04
CA ARG A 44 -4.09 7.69 -6.79
C ARG A 44 -4.23 6.25 -7.33
N GLY A 45 -5.36 5.61 -7.02
CA GLY A 45 -5.67 4.27 -7.43
C GLY A 45 -7.15 3.94 -7.21
N ARG A 46 -7.46 2.65 -7.27
CA ARG A 46 -8.79 2.11 -6.97
C ARG A 46 -8.71 0.99 -5.95
N TRP A 47 -9.74 0.89 -5.13
CA TRP A 47 -9.95 -0.28 -4.29
C TRP A 47 -10.50 -1.44 -5.13
N GLU A 48 -9.87 -2.60 -5.07
CA GLU A 48 -10.32 -3.82 -5.73
C GLU A 48 -10.93 -4.78 -4.68
N PRO A 49 -12.27 -4.85 -4.56
CA PRO A 49 -12.94 -5.59 -3.49
C PRO A 49 -12.74 -7.10 -3.59
N ARG A 50 -12.45 -7.64 -4.78
CA ARG A 50 -12.22 -9.08 -4.97
C ARG A 50 -10.97 -9.57 -4.24
N TYR A 51 -9.91 -8.77 -4.26
CA TYR A 51 -8.63 -9.10 -3.64
C TYR A 51 -8.37 -8.33 -2.33
N ARG A 52 -9.26 -7.38 -2.00
CA ARG A 52 -9.16 -6.50 -0.83
C ARG A 52 -7.82 -5.77 -0.78
N ASN A 53 -7.41 -5.23 -1.93
CA ASN A 53 -6.20 -4.45 -2.07
C ASN A 53 -6.49 -3.17 -2.85
N TRP A 54 -5.57 -2.22 -2.74
CA TRP A 54 -5.53 -1.08 -3.65
C TRP A 54 -4.72 -1.44 -4.88
N ILE A 55 -5.19 -0.98 -6.03
CA ILE A 55 -4.44 -0.95 -7.29
C ILE A 55 -4.14 0.51 -7.58
N ILE A 56 -2.88 0.89 -7.41
CA ILE A 56 -2.34 2.23 -7.62
C ILE A 56 -1.89 2.34 -9.07
N PHE A 57 -2.31 3.41 -9.74
CA PHE A 57 -1.96 3.60 -11.15
C PHE A 57 -0.46 3.83 -11.31
N ALA A 58 0.12 3.31 -12.39
CA ALA A 58 1.55 3.37 -12.68
C ALA A 58 2.19 4.76 -12.44
N GLN A 59 1.52 5.85 -12.84
CA GLN A 59 2.00 7.22 -12.67
C GLN A 59 2.17 7.68 -11.21
N PHE A 60 1.48 7.03 -10.25
CA PHE A 60 1.55 7.33 -8.82
C PHE A 60 2.32 6.29 -8.02
N LYS A 61 2.77 5.20 -8.64
CA LYS A 61 3.42 4.06 -7.99
C LYS A 61 4.57 4.49 -7.08
N ASP A 62 5.52 5.25 -7.61
CA ASP A 62 6.74 5.60 -6.87
C ASP A 62 6.47 6.61 -5.75
N GLU A 63 5.47 7.48 -5.93
CA GLU A 63 5.01 8.41 -4.89
C GLU A 63 4.37 7.65 -3.73
N VAL A 64 3.39 6.79 -4.03
CA VAL A 64 2.67 6.01 -3.02
C VAL A 64 3.60 5.04 -2.28
N ALA A 65 4.51 4.37 -2.99
CA ALA A 65 5.46 3.47 -2.35
C ALA A 65 6.35 4.21 -1.34
N ARG A 66 6.85 5.41 -1.70
CA ARG A 66 7.66 6.24 -0.81
C ARG A 66 6.88 6.71 0.41
N GLU A 67 5.65 7.21 0.21
CA GLU A 67 4.78 7.65 1.31
C GLU A 67 4.49 6.50 2.29
N LEU A 68 4.22 5.30 1.79
CA LEU A 68 3.98 4.12 2.62
C LEU A 68 5.23 3.66 3.38
N ILE A 69 6.41 3.71 2.77
CA ILE A 69 7.68 3.43 3.46
C ILE A 69 7.89 4.42 4.60
N THR A 70 7.76 5.73 4.33
CA THR A 70 7.89 6.76 5.36
C THR A 70 6.85 6.60 6.49
N ALA A 71 5.62 6.23 6.14
CA ALA A 71 4.59 5.98 7.14
C ALA A 71 4.88 4.72 7.99
N ALA A 72 5.48 3.68 7.42
CA ALA A 72 5.89 2.48 8.15
C ALA A 72 7.02 2.81 9.14
N ASP A 73 8.05 3.53 8.69
CA ASP A 73 9.15 3.97 9.54
C ASP A 73 8.67 4.81 10.73
N ALA A 74 7.69 5.70 10.49
CA ALA A 74 7.08 6.53 11.53
C ALA A 74 6.12 5.76 12.45
N TYR A 75 5.61 4.60 12.03
CA TYR A 75 4.72 3.77 12.84
C TYR A 75 5.48 3.01 13.93
N ASP A 76 6.71 2.59 13.61
CA ASP A 76 7.57 1.81 14.51
C ASP A 76 8.48 2.68 15.42
N ALA A 77 8.47 4.02 15.22
CA ALA A 77 9.19 5.00 16.04
C ALA A 77 8.44 5.36 17.34
#